data_AF-B1CAF7-F1
#
_entry.id   AF-B1CAF7-F1
#
_cell.length_a   1.000
_cell.length_b   1.000
_cell.length_c   1.000
_cell.angle_alpha   90.00
_cell.angle_beta   90.00
_cell.angle_gamma   90.00
#
_symmetry.space_group_name_H-M   'P 1'
#
loop_
_entity.id
_entity.type
_entity.pdbx_description
1 polymer ?
#
loop_
_entity_poly.entity_id
_entity_poly.type
_entity_poly.pdbx_seq_one_letter_code
_entity_poly.pdbx_strand_id
1 'polypeptide(L)'
;MIHAQTIREDQIRRMKKYNMIPSFFVDHIYYWGDIHLINLGSRAYKISPIKTAIKIDLIYTIHEDTPVLNPDIFESIWIGVNRTTKNGVTLGSDERITILEGLKAVTINAAYSYFEEDTKGSIKEGKFADLVILDKNPLKICNPDNLKEIKILETIKEGKTLYKNNQNF
;
A
#
# COMPACT_ATOMS: atom_id res chain seq x y z
N MET A 1 -8.01 -2.36 12.39
CA MET A 1 -8.18 -0.92 12.69
C MET A 1 -7.94 -0.15 11.41
N ILE A 2 -8.94 0.58 10.96
CA ILE A 2 -8.87 1.40 9.74
C ILE A 2 -8.14 2.72 10.03
N HIS A 3 -7.47 3.26 9.02
CA HIS A 3 -6.53 4.40 9.01
C HIS A 3 -5.26 4.22 9.82
N ALA A 4 -5.35 3.84 11.09
CA ALA A 4 -4.24 3.59 12.03
C ALA A 4 -3.07 4.60 11.95
N GLN A 5 -3.33 5.82 11.48
CA GLN A 5 -2.30 6.70 10.93
C GLN A 5 -1.31 7.22 11.98
N THR A 6 -1.78 7.48 13.19
CA THR A 6 -0.97 8.05 14.29
C THR A 6 -0.71 7.02 15.38
N ILE A 7 -0.84 5.74 15.03
CA ILE A 7 -0.59 4.65 15.97
C ILE A 7 0.87 4.68 16.42
N ARG A 8 1.09 4.54 17.72
CA ARG A 8 2.44 4.49 18.31
C ARG A 8 3.00 3.07 18.29
N GLU A 9 4.30 2.95 18.41
CA GLU A 9 4.99 1.65 18.47
C GLU A 9 4.48 0.75 19.61
N ASP A 10 4.21 1.29 20.80
CA ASP A 10 3.64 0.52 21.91
C ASP A 10 2.24 -0.04 21.58
N GLN A 11 1.46 0.70 20.79
CA GLN A 11 0.14 0.28 20.34
C GLN A 11 0.23 -0.76 19.22
N ILE A 12 1.19 -0.65 18.31
CA ILE A 12 1.47 -1.67 17.28
C ILE A 12 1.85 -3.01 17.94
N ARG A 13 2.70 -2.99 18.98
CA ARG A 13 3.05 -4.19 19.75
C ARG A 13 1.82 -4.80 20.45
N ARG A 14 0.91 -3.96 20.96
CA ARG A 14 -0.37 -4.42 21.49
C ARG A 14 -1.26 -5.03 20.40
N MET A 15 -1.33 -4.44 19.22
CA MET A 15 -2.09 -5.00 18.09
C MET A 15 -1.61 -6.40 17.74
N LYS A 16 -0.28 -6.61 17.67
CA LYS A 16 0.30 -7.95 17.45
C LYS A 16 -0.12 -8.95 18.52
N LYS A 17 -0.10 -8.57 19.80
CA LYS A 17 -0.56 -9.43 20.91
C LYS A 17 -2.02 -9.88 20.75
N TYR A 18 -2.88 -9.03 20.20
CA TYR A 18 -4.30 -9.28 20.05
C TYR A 18 -4.71 -9.71 18.63
N ASN A 19 -3.75 -10.05 17.77
CA ASN A 19 -4.00 -10.39 16.36
C ASN A 19 -4.82 -9.32 15.61
N MET A 20 -4.66 -8.04 15.98
CA MET A 20 -5.30 -6.93 15.29
C MET A 20 -4.48 -6.53 14.07
N ILE A 21 -5.15 -6.25 12.96
CA ILE A 21 -4.52 -5.82 11.71
C ILE A 21 -4.73 -4.30 11.56
N PRO A 22 -3.68 -3.47 11.46
CA PRO A 22 -3.79 -2.09 11.02
C PRO A 22 -3.93 -2.01 9.49
N SER A 23 -4.88 -1.21 9.03
CA SER A 23 -4.96 -0.75 7.65
C SER A 23 -4.52 0.71 7.60
N PHE A 24 -3.45 1.00 6.86
CA PHE A 24 -2.86 2.32 6.79
C PHE A 24 -3.36 3.07 5.56
N PHE A 25 -3.76 4.32 5.76
CA PHE A 25 -3.98 5.25 4.65
C PHE A 25 -2.66 6.00 4.43
N VAL A 26 -1.81 5.47 3.54
CA VAL A 26 -0.45 6.01 3.32
C VAL A 26 -0.47 7.33 2.57
N ASP A 27 -1.54 7.61 1.83
CA ASP A 27 -1.65 8.78 0.97
C ASP A 27 -1.68 10.10 1.76
N HIS A 28 -1.99 10.02 3.06
CA HIS A 28 -1.77 11.11 4.02
C HIS A 28 -0.36 11.71 3.96
N ILE A 29 0.66 10.93 3.61
CA ILE A 29 2.03 11.43 3.51
C ILE A 29 2.15 12.44 2.36
N TYR A 30 1.64 12.13 1.18
CA TYR A 30 1.77 13.00 0.01
C TYR A 30 0.77 14.17 0.07
N TYR A 31 -0.51 13.87 0.29
CA TYR A 31 -1.59 14.85 0.18
C TYR A 31 -1.72 15.76 1.40
N TRP A 32 -1.42 15.25 2.60
CA TRP A 32 -1.60 15.98 3.87
C TRP A 32 -0.33 16.05 4.72
N GLY A 33 0.81 15.51 4.28
CA GLY A 33 2.02 15.41 5.09
C GLY A 33 2.55 16.78 5.52
N ASP A 34 2.49 17.76 4.63
CA ASP A 34 2.89 19.15 4.93
C ASP A 34 2.00 19.79 6.01
N ILE A 35 0.69 19.51 5.96
CA ILE A 35 -0.26 19.96 6.99
C ILE A 35 -0.05 19.20 8.31
N HIS A 36 0.26 17.91 8.24
CA HIS A 36 0.56 17.10 9.41
C HIS A 36 1.84 17.53 10.12
N LEU A 37 2.85 18.03 9.41
CA LEU A 37 4.04 18.61 10.03
C LEU A 37 3.68 19.81 10.92
N ILE A 38 2.75 20.66 10.47
CA ILE A 38 2.24 21.80 11.27
C ILE A 38 1.43 21.29 12.47
N ASN A 39 0.47 20.39 12.22
CA ASN A 39 -0.51 19.97 13.23
C ASN A 39 0.06 19.02 14.29
N LEU A 40 1.03 18.16 13.91
CA LEU A 40 1.55 17.09 14.76
C LEU A 40 3.01 17.30 15.17
N GLY A 41 3.70 18.28 14.57
CA GLY A 41 5.12 18.50 14.79
C GLY A 41 5.95 17.25 14.45
N SER A 42 6.89 16.90 15.32
CA SER A 42 7.78 15.75 15.14
C SER A 42 7.05 14.40 15.04
N ARG A 43 5.80 14.31 15.55
CA ARG A 43 5.00 13.08 15.45
C ARG A 43 4.59 12.74 14.01
N ALA A 44 4.56 13.73 13.11
CA ALA A 44 4.24 13.51 11.70
C ALA A 44 5.23 12.56 11.02
N TYR A 45 6.49 12.54 11.45
CA TYR A 45 7.53 11.62 10.94
C TYR A 45 7.26 10.15 11.28
N LYS A 46 6.26 9.85 12.11
CA LYS A 46 5.81 8.48 12.43
C LYS A 46 4.41 8.18 11.93
N ILE A 47 3.86 8.99 11.03
CA ILE A 47 2.55 8.70 10.42
C ILE A 47 2.62 7.43 9.57
N SER A 48 1.57 6.60 9.62
CA SER A 48 1.47 5.32 8.93
C SER A 48 2.74 4.47 9.07
N PRO A 49 3.09 4.03 10.29
CA PRO A 49 4.35 3.37 10.63
C PRO A 49 4.41 1.90 10.18
N ILE A 50 4.42 1.68 8.86
CA ILE A 50 4.35 0.35 8.26
C ILE A 50 5.61 -0.46 8.54
N LYS A 51 6.80 0.14 8.46
CA LYS A 51 8.05 -0.60 8.68
C LYS A 51 8.15 -1.10 10.11
N THR A 52 7.62 -0.34 11.07
CA THR A 52 7.49 -0.77 12.46
C THR A 52 6.58 -2.00 12.60
N ALA A 53 5.46 -2.08 11.88
CA ALA A 53 4.62 -3.29 11.86
C ALA A 53 5.35 -4.50 11.25
N ILE A 54 6.06 -4.28 10.13
CA ILE A 54 6.86 -5.32 9.45
C ILE A 54 7.93 -5.91 10.37
N LYS A 55 8.65 -5.08 11.14
CA LYS A 55 9.73 -5.52 12.05
C LYS A 55 9.29 -6.50 13.14
N ILE A 56 8.00 -6.62 13.41
CA ILE A 56 7.44 -7.55 14.41
C ILE A 56 6.51 -8.60 13.79
N ASP A 57 6.62 -8.79 12.47
CA ASP A 57 5.80 -9.71 11.68
C ASP A 57 4.29 -9.49 11.86
N LEU A 58 3.87 -8.24 12.08
CA LEU A 58 2.46 -7.90 12.17
C LEU A 58 1.90 -7.72 10.75
N ILE A 59 0.83 -8.45 10.43
CA ILE A 59 0.10 -8.29 9.17
C ILE A 59 -0.49 -6.88 9.13
N TYR A 60 -0.36 -6.22 7.98
CA TYR A 60 -0.83 -4.86 7.73
C TYR A 60 -1.39 -4.74 6.31
N THR A 61 -2.24 -3.74 6.09
CA THR A 61 -2.79 -3.43 4.76
C THR A 61 -2.60 -1.95 4.43
N ILE A 62 -2.71 -1.63 3.14
CA ILE A 62 -2.80 -0.26 2.63
C ILE A 62 -4.17 -0.10 1.95
N HIS A 63 -4.77 1.09 2.05
CA HIS A 63 -6.01 1.45 1.35
C HIS A 63 -5.97 2.92 0.93
N GLU A 64 -6.90 3.30 0.05
CA GLU A 64 -6.93 4.61 -0.64
C GLU A 64 -8.10 5.50 -0.19
N ASP A 65 -9.00 4.95 0.64
CA ASP A 65 -10.16 5.66 1.19
C ASP A 65 -11.08 6.29 0.12
N THR A 66 -11.17 5.69 -1.07
CA THR A 66 -12.08 6.15 -2.15
C THR A 66 -13.52 6.26 -1.62
N PRO A 67 -14.24 7.38 -1.87
CA PRO A 67 -13.97 8.43 -2.86
C PRO A 67 -13.21 9.66 -2.35
N VAL A 68 -12.56 9.61 -1.18
CA VAL A 68 -11.71 10.72 -0.69
C VAL A 68 -10.59 11.01 -1.69
N LEU A 69 -9.95 9.97 -2.22
CA LEU A 69 -9.04 10.01 -3.36
C LEU A 69 -9.54 9.09 -4.48
N ASN A 70 -9.16 9.41 -5.71
CA ASN A 70 -9.35 8.50 -6.83
C ASN A 70 -8.46 7.26 -6.63
N PRO A 71 -8.91 6.06 -7.04
CA PRO A 71 -8.12 4.84 -6.89
C PRO A 71 -6.92 4.84 -7.86
N ASP A 72 -5.72 4.77 -7.32
CA ASP A 72 -4.44 4.51 -7.97
C ASP A 72 -3.47 3.79 -7.00
N ILE A 73 -3.56 2.46 -6.97
CA ILE A 73 -2.81 1.65 -6.00
C ILE A 73 -1.29 1.75 -6.18
N PHE A 74 -0.81 2.06 -7.40
CA PHE A 74 0.62 2.25 -7.64
C PHE A 74 1.09 3.58 -7.07
N GLU A 75 0.24 4.61 -7.06
CA GLU A 75 0.51 5.84 -6.32
C GLU A 75 0.62 5.56 -4.82
N SER A 76 -0.32 4.84 -4.19
CA SER A 76 -0.21 4.54 -2.76
C SER A 76 1.05 3.75 -2.40
N ILE A 77 1.43 2.77 -3.24
CA ILE A 77 2.70 2.05 -3.05
C ILE A 77 3.89 3.00 -3.24
N TRP A 78 3.87 3.87 -4.26
CA TRP A 78 4.90 4.89 -4.49
C TRP A 78 5.05 5.81 -3.27
N ILE A 79 3.95 6.24 -2.66
CA ILE A 79 3.94 7.05 -1.44
C ILE A 79 4.56 6.28 -0.28
N GLY A 80 4.21 5.00 -0.09
CA GLY A 80 4.83 4.16 0.95
C GLY A 80 6.34 3.95 0.75
N VAL A 81 6.80 3.85 -0.49
CA VAL A 81 8.21 3.64 -0.84
C VAL A 81 9.02 4.93 -0.67
N ASN A 82 8.53 6.06 -1.18
CA ASN A 82 9.27 7.32 -1.19
C ASN A 82 9.05 8.16 0.07
N ARG A 83 7.82 8.16 0.58
CA ARG A 83 7.37 8.94 1.73
C ARG A 83 7.67 10.43 1.59
N THR A 84 7.49 10.96 0.39
CA THR A 84 7.72 12.37 0.08
C THR A 84 6.40 13.13 0.12
N THR A 85 6.35 14.27 0.82
CA THR A 85 5.18 15.17 0.83
C THR A 85 5.07 15.93 -0.49
N LYS A 86 3.95 16.62 -0.71
CA LYS A 86 3.76 17.45 -1.91
C LYS A 86 4.83 18.55 -2.07
N ASN A 87 5.33 19.10 -0.95
CA ASN A 87 6.41 20.09 -0.98
C ASN A 87 7.83 19.48 -1.00
N GLY A 88 7.96 18.16 -1.14
CA GLY A 88 9.25 17.49 -1.26
C GLY A 88 9.91 17.09 0.06
N VAL A 89 9.20 17.17 1.19
CA VAL A 89 9.76 16.76 2.49
C VAL A 89 9.70 15.24 2.61
N THR A 90 10.80 14.59 3.01
CA THR A 90 10.76 13.16 3.35
C THR A 90 10.20 12.97 4.75
N LEU A 91 9.01 12.35 4.85
CA LEU A 91 8.28 12.16 6.09
C LEU A 91 8.47 10.75 6.64
N GLY A 92 9.46 10.58 7.52
CA GLY A 92 9.71 9.31 8.21
C GLY A 92 10.39 8.28 7.32
N SER A 93 11.62 8.56 6.88
CA SER A 93 12.42 7.66 6.02
C SER A 93 12.55 6.23 6.56
N ASP A 94 12.58 6.08 7.88
CA ASP A 94 12.71 4.77 8.54
C ASP A 94 11.46 3.90 8.44
N GLU A 95 10.33 4.49 8.02
CA GLU A 95 9.06 3.81 7.79
C GLU A 95 8.81 3.52 6.30
N ARG A 96 9.81 3.73 5.44
CA ARG A 96 9.75 3.35 4.02
C ARG A 96 9.59 1.84 3.87
N ILE A 97 8.83 1.45 2.87
CA ILE A 97 8.65 0.06 2.47
C ILE A 97 9.29 -0.21 1.11
N THR A 98 9.55 -1.48 0.83
CA THR A 98 9.87 -1.95 -0.52
C THR A 98 8.60 -2.06 -1.36
N ILE A 99 8.77 -2.10 -2.68
CA ILE A 99 7.65 -2.33 -3.62
C ILE A 99 6.95 -3.66 -3.32
N LEU A 100 7.71 -4.72 -2.99
CA LEU A 100 7.15 -6.02 -2.65
C LEU A 100 6.32 -5.97 -1.35
N GLU A 101 6.79 -5.24 -0.34
CA GLU A 101 6.04 -5.01 0.90
C GLU A 101 4.73 -4.25 0.62
N GLY A 102 4.74 -3.28 -0.31
CA GLY A 102 3.52 -2.58 -0.76
C GLY A 102 2.56 -3.50 -1.50
N LEU A 103 3.05 -4.29 -2.46
CA LEU A 103 2.24 -5.25 -3.23
C LEU A 103 1.57 -6.27 -2.31
N LYS A 104 2.29 -6.81 -1.31
CA LYS A 104 1.70 -7.73 -0.32
C LYS A 104 0.58 -7.07 0.48
N ALA A 105 0.76 -5.80 0.86
CA ALA A 105 -0.20 -5.05 1.68
C ALA A 105 -1.57 -4.90 0.99
N VAL A 106 -1.58 -4.78 -0.34
CA VAL A 106 -2.78 -4.56 -1.15
C VAL A 106 -3.31 -5.83 -1.82
N THR A 107 -2.61 -6.95 -1.67
CA THR A 107 -3.00 -8.27 -2.23
C THR A 107 -3.24 -9.29 -1.12
N ILE A 108 -2.25 -10.11 -0.79
CA ILE A 108 -2.42 -11.25 0.12
C ILE A 108 -2.76 -10.83 1.54
N ASN A 109 -2.20 -9.74 2.05
CA ASN A 109 -2.53 -9.24 3.39
C ASN A 109 -3.95 -8.69 3.44
N ALA A 110 -4.40 -8.03 2.36
CA ALA A 110 -5.76 -7.54 2.25
C ALA A 110 -6.75 -8.72 2.22
N ALA A 111 -6.51 -9.74 1.41
CA ALA A 111 -7.32 -10.96 1.40
C ALA A 111 -7.38 -11.63 2.79
N TYR A 112 -6.23 -11.74 3.47
CA TYR A 112 -6.17 -12.28 4.84
C TYR A 112 -7.03 -11.50 5.83
N SER A 113 -7.06 -10.16 5.72
CA SER A 113 -7.88 -9.33 6.61
C SER A 113 -9.38 -9.57 6.50
N TYR A 114 -9.82 -10.20 5.41
CA TYR A 114 -11.21 -10.61 5.15
C TYR A 114 -11.44 -12.12 5.27
N PHE A 115 -10.43 -12.91 5.66
CA PHE A 115 -10.48 -14.39 5.66
C PHE A 115 -10.69 -14.99 4.26
N GLU A 116 -10.13 -14.35 3.23
CA GLU A 116 -10.26 -14.75 1.82
C GLU A 116 -8.91 -15.15 1.20
N GLU A 117 -7.87 -15.33 2.02
CA GLU A 117 -6.54 -15.71 1.58
C GLU A 117 -6.48 -17.11 0.96
N ASP A 118 -7.48 -17.97 1.15
CA ASP A 118 -7.55 -19.28 0.51
C ASP A 118 -8.11 -19.20 -0.92
N THR A 119 -8.88 -18.16 -1.24
CA THR A 119 -9.56 -18.02 -2.54
C THR A 119 -8.96 -16.93 -3.43
N LYS A 120 -8.31 -15.89 -2.85
CA LYS A 120 -7.72 -14.79 -3.62
C LYS A 120 -6.44 -14.20 -2.99
N GLY A 121 -5.96 -13.09 -3.54
CA GLY A 121 -4.81 -12.33 -3.02
C GLY A 121 -3.42 -12.85 -3.43
N SER A 122 -3.32 -13.98 -4.15
CA SER A 122 -2.07 -14.47 -4.73
C SER A 122 -2.32 -15.32 -5.96
N ILE A 123 -1.31 -15.49 -6.82
CA ILE A 123 -1.36 -16.41 -7.95
C ILE A 123 -0.96 -17.81 -7.44
N LYS A 124 -1.94 -18.69 -7.26
CA LYS A 124 -1.76 -20.09 -6.85
C LYS A 124 -2.91 -20.93 -7.40
N GLU A 125 -2.64 -22.18 -7.75
CA GLU A 125 -3.68 -23.13 -8.15
C GLU A 125 -4.80 -23.23 -7.10
N GLY A 126 -6.04 -23.34 -7.55
CA GLY A 126 -7.25 -23.38 -6.72
C GLY A 126 -7.84 -22.01 -6.36
N LYS A 127 -7.13 -20.91 -6.60
CA LYS A 127 -7.64 -19.54 -6.38
C LYS A 127 -8.37 -18.97 -7.60
N PHE A 128 -9.16 -17.92 -7.38
CA PHE A 128 -9.77 -17.17 -8.47
C PHE A 128 -8.71 -16.61 -9.42
N ALA A 129 -9.00 -16.66 -10.72
CA ALA A 129 -8.18 -16.06 -11.76
C ALA A 129 -8.42 -14.54 -11.85
N ASP A 130 -8.18 -13.85 -10.74
CA ASP A 130 -8.19 -12.40 -10.61
C ASP A 130 -6.77 -11.87 -10.80
N LEU A 131 -6.50 -11.30 -11.98
CA LEU A 131 -5.16 -10.96 -12.45
C LEU A 131 -5.14 -9.56 -13.04
N VAL A 132 -3.97 -8.91 -12.93
CA VAL A 132 -3.66 -7.67 -13.63
C VAL A 132 -2.38 -7.88 -14.43
N ILE A 133 -2.42 -7.54 -15.71
CA ILE A 133 -1.25 -7.55 -16.59
C ILE A 133 -0.69 -6.13 -16.65
N LEU A 134 0.61 -6.00 -16.41
CA LEU A 134 1.33 -4.72 -16.35
C LEU A 134 2.31 -4.60 -17.51
N ASP A 135 2.54 -3.37 -18.00
CA ASP A 135 3.51 -3.08 -19.06
C ASP A 135 4.97 -3.21 -18.58
N LYS A 136 5.19 -2.99 -17.29
CA LYS A 136 6.50 -3.02 -16.63
C LYS A 136 6.45 -3.92 -15.40
N ASN A 137 7.58 -4.54 -15.07
CA ASN A 137 7.72 -5.29 -13.82
C ASN A 137 7.99 -4.33 -12.65
N PRO A 138 7.07 -4.18 -11.68
CA PRO A 138 7.25 -3.26 -10.55
C PRO A 138 8.48 -3.58 -9.70
N LEU A 139 8.90 -4.85 -9.64
CA LEU A 139 10.06 -5.28 -8.84
C LEU A 139 11.41 -5.00 -9.51
N LYS A 140 11.43 -4.53 -10.76
CA LYS A 140 12.66 -4.21 -11.52
C LYS A 140 12.85 -2.72 -11.74
N ILE A 141 12.03 -1.88 -11.11
CA ILE A 141 12.14 -0.43 -11.22
C ILE A 141 13.32 0.05 -10.37
N CYS A 142 14.31 0.67 -11.01
CA CYS A 142 15.49 1.21 -10.32
C CYS A 142 15.21 2.54 -9.61
N ASN A 143 14.47 3.44 -10.28
CA ASN A 143 14.01 4.69 -9.68
C ASN A 143 12.55 4.53 -9.23
N PRO A 144 12.26 4.51 -7.91
CA PRO A 144 10.89 4.38 -7.41
C PRO A 144 9.90 5.37 -8.03
N ASP A 145 10.33 6.56 -8.47
CA ASP A 145 9.43 7.53 -9.12
C ASP A 145 8.74 7.02 -10.38
N ASN A 146 9.37 6.06 -11.07
CA ASN A 146 8.80 5.45 -12.26
C ASN A 146 7.68 4.44 -11.94
N LEU A 147 7.41 4.15 -10.66
CA LEU A 147 6.35 3.23 -10.25
C LEU A 147 4.96 3.71 -10.66
N LYS A 148 4.72 5.03 -10.65
CA LYS A 148 3.45 5.63 -11.08
C LYS A 148 3.24 5.61 -12.58
N GLU A 149 4.28 5.28 -13.35
CA GLU A 149 4.20 5.17 -14.81
C GLU A 149 3.81 3.76 -15.28
N ILE A 150 3.64 2.81 -14.35
CA ILE A 150 3.20 1.46 -14.71
C ILE A 150 1.77 1.55 -15.23
N LYS A 151 1.57 1.02 -16.44
CA LYS A 151 0.26 0.93 -17.06
C LYS A 151 -0.32 -0.45 -16.82
N ILE A 152 -1.59 -0.48 -16.46
CA ILE A 152 -2.40 -1.68 -16.53
C ILE A 152 -2.73 -1.93 -18.00
N LEU A 153 -2.32 -3.09 -18.50
CA LEU A 153 -2.61 -3.55 -19.87
C LEU A 153 -3.91 -4.32 -19.93
N GLU A 154 -4.19 -5.13 -18.91
CA GLU A 154 -5.39 -5.95 -18.85
C GLU A 154 -5.79 -6.21 -17.40
N THR A 155 -7.09 -6.19 -17.11
CA THR A 155 -7.66 -6.64 -15.83
C THR A 155 -8.59 -7.81 -16.10
N ILE A 156 -8.29 -8.92 -15.44
CA ILE A 156 -9.00 -10.19 -15.58
C ILE A 156 -9.66 -10.49 -14.24
N LYS A 157 -10.96 -10.80 -14.25
CA LYS A 157 -11.72 -11.22 -13.08
C LYS A 157 -12.32 -12.59 -13.32
N GLU A 158 -12.03 -13.55 -12.46
CA GLU A 158 -12.47 -14.95 -12.57
C GLU A 158 -12.25 -15.52 -13.99
N GLY A 159 -11.09 -15.20 -14.58
CA GLY A 159 -10.71 -15.67 -15.93
C GLY A 159 -11.36 -14.92 -17.09
N LYS A 160 -12.14 -13.86 -16.83
CA LYS A 160 -12.75 -13.00 -17.86
C LYS A 160 -12.08 -11.62 -17.89
N THR A 161 -11.63 -11.21 -19.07
CA THR A 161 -11.13 -9.85 -19.30
C THR A 161 -12.26 -8.84 -19.10
N LEU A 162 -12.08 -7.92 -18.15
CA LEU A 162 -13.01 -6.81 -17.89
C LEU A 162 -12.50 -5.49 -18.45
N TYR A 163 -11.18 -5.32 -18.48
CA TYR A 163 -10.52 -4.15 -19.02
C TYR A 163 -9.35 -4.61 -19.88
N LYS A 164 -9.19 -3.96 -21.04
CA LYS A 164 -8.03 -4.12 -21.90
C LYS A 164 -7.63 -2.76 -22.44
N ASN A 165 -6.37 -2.40 -22.27
CA ASN A 165 -5.83 -1.16 -22.77
C ASN A 165 -5.61 -1.28 -24.28
N ASN A 166 -6.37 -0.52 -25.07
CA ASN A 166 -6.34 -0.57 -26.54
C ASN A 166 -5.25 0.31 -27.15
N GLN A 167 -4.29 0.83 -26.36
CA GLN A 167 -3.14 1.53 -26.92
C GLN A 167 -2.19 0.52 -27.57
N ASN A 168 -2.14 0.53 -28.91
CA ASN A 168 -1.17 -0.23 -29.70
C ASN A 168 0.26 0.09 -29.22
N PHE A 169 1.02 -0.95 -28.90
CA PHE A 169 2.44 -0.86 -28.52
C PHE A 169 3.31 -0.40 -29.69
#